data_AF-A0A269XX77-F1
#
_entry.id   AF-A0A269XX77-F1
#
_cell.length_a   1.000
_cell.length_b   1.000
_cell.length_c   1.000
_cell.angle_alpha   90.00
_cell.angle_beta   90.00
_cell.angle_gamma   90.00
#
_symmetry.space_group_name_H-M   'P 1'
#
loop_
_entity.id
_entity.type
_entity.pdbx_description
1 polymer ?
#
loop_
_entity_poly.entity_id
_entity_poly.type
_entity_poly.pdbx_seq_one_letter_code
_entity_poly.pdbx_strand_id
1 'polypeptide(L)' 'MRDKILKEITDRRGAVTRIAKACEISTAAVSRWRRVPRNRVLIVAEITGFKPHDIRPDIFEASHPHKKGKAA' A
#
# COMPACT_ATOMS: atom_id res chain seq x y z
N MET A 1 7.96 2.73 14.16
CA MET A 1 6.74 3.42 13.65
C MET A 1 6.21 2.65 12.45
N ARG A 2 4.90 2.42 12.36
CA ARG A 2 4.24 1.81 11.20
C ARG A 2 3.94 2.90 10.17
N ASP A 3 4.06 2.61 8.87
CA ASP A 3 3.79 3.61 7.82
C ASP A 3 2.35 4.16 7.94
N LYS A 4 2.19 5.48 7.78
CA LYS A 4 0.89 6.16 7.91
C LYS A 4 -0.13 5.66 6.89
N ILE A 5 0.30 5.46 5.65
CA ILE A 5 -0.53 4.91 4.56
C ILE A 5 -1.00 3.48 4.89
N LEU A 6 -0.15 2.66 5.51
CA LEU A 6 -0.52 1.31 5.90
C LEU A 6 -1.57 1.33 7.00
N LYS A 7 -1.44 2.23 7.98
CA LYS A 7 -2.47 2.42 9.02
C LYS A 7 -3.82 2.79 8.39
N GLU A 8 -3.84 3.76 7.49
CA GLU A 8 -5.03 4.19 6.75
C GLU A 8 -5.67 3.03 5.97
N ILE A 9 -4.85 2.26 5.26
CA ILE A 9 -5.31 1.07 4.53
C ILE A 9 -5.95 0.05 5.49
N THR A 10 -5.32 -0.22 6.63
CA THR A 10 -5.84 -1.20 7.60
C THR A 10 -7.09 -0.73 8.36
N ASP A 11 -7.29 0.58 8.49
CA ASP A 11 -8.45 1.17 9.16
C ASP A 11 -9.72 1.02 8.31
N ARG A 12 -9.57 0.97 6.98
CA ARG A 12 -10.68 0.68 6.07
C ARG A 12 -11.28 -0.69 6.36
N ARG A 13 -12.59 -0.70 6.62
CA ARG A 13 -13.35 -1.91 6.96
C ARG A 13 -13.14 -3.01 5.91
N GLY A 14 -12.64 -4.16 6.36
CA GLY A 14 -12.43 -5.34 5.51
C GLY A 14 -11.20 -5.29 4.59
N ALA A 15 -10.42 -4.20 4.59
CA ALA A 15 -9.23 -4.09 3.74
C ALA A 15 -8.18 -5.16 4.07
N VAL A 16 -7.92 -5.42 5.36
CA VAL A 16 -6.98 -6.45 5.81
C VAL A 16 -7.35 -7.83 5.25
N THR A 17 -8.63 -8.22 5.33
CA THR A 17 -9.12 -9.50 4.82
C THR A 17 -9.03 -9.59 3.30
N ARG A 18 -9.36 -8.51 2.58
CA ARG A 18 -9.26 -8.45 1.12
C ARG A 18 -7.80 -8.57 0.65
N ILE A 19 -6.90 -7.83 1.29
CA ILE A 19 -5.45 -7.88 1.01
C ILE A 19 -4.90 -9.27 1.32
N ALA A 20 -5.27 -9.85 2.46
CA ALA A 20 -4.84 -11.18 2.85
C ALA A 20 -5.26 -12.23 1.81
N LYS A 21 -6.52 -12.21 1.38
CA LYS A 21 -7.06 -13.11 0.35
C LYS A 21 -6.34 -12.94 -0.99
N ALA A 22 -6.16 -11.71 -1.46
CA ALA A 22 -5.54 -11.44 -2.75
C ALA A 22 -4.02 -11.71 -2.76
N CYS A 23 -3.35 -11.57 -1.63
CA CYS A 23 -1.94 -11.89 -1.49
C CYS A 23 -1.68 -13.33 -1.01
N GLU A 24 -2.73 -14.15 -0.90
CA GLU A 24 -2.70 -15.55 -0.44
C GLU A 24 -1.91 -15.75 0.87
N ILE A 25 -2.17 -14.88 1.85
CA ILE A 25 -1.56 -14.96 3.19
C ILE A 25 -2.60 -14.81 4.29
N SER A 26 -2.19 -15.11 5.52
CA SER A 26 -3.03 -14.86 6.70
C SER A 26 -3.21 -13.37 6.97
N THR A 27 -4.37 -13.00 7.51
CA THR A 27 -4.65 -11.64 8.02
C THR A 27 -3.64 -11.23 9.08
N ALA A 28 -3.18 -12.17 9.91
CA ALA A 28 -2.11 -11.96 10.88
C ALA A 28 -0.76 -11.60 10.22
N ALA A 29 -0.45 -12.12 9.02
CA ALA A 29 0.73 -11.71 8.26
C ALA A 29 0.60 -10.25 7.77
N VAL A 30 -0.57 -9.85 7.26
CA VAL A 30 -0.85 -8.44 6.88
C VAL A 30 -0.72 -7.52 8.09
N SER A 31 -1.31 -7.89 9.23
CA SER A 31 -1.25 -7.09 10.46
C SER A 31 0.16 -6.93 11.01
N ARG A 32 1.08 -7.87 10.73
CA ARG A 32 2.49 -7.76 11.14
C ARG A 32 3.33 -6.85 10.24
N TRP A 33 2.80 -6.39 9.11
CA TRP A 33 3.53 -5.47 8.25
C TRP A 33 3.82 -4.16 8.99
N ARG A 34 5.11 -3.79 9.00
CA ARG A 34 5.54 -2.43 9.32
C ARG A 34 5.38 -1.51 8.12
N ARG A 35 5.54 -2.08 6.92
CA ARG A 35 5.51 -1.49 5.59
C ARG A 35 4.99 -2.52 4.58
N VAL A 36 4.36 -2.06 3.49
CA VAL A 36 3.92 -2.96 2.40
C VAL A 36 5.14 -3.52 1.65
N PRO A 37 5.25 -4.85 1.49
CA PRO A 37 6.33 -5.48 0.70
C PRO A 37 6.31 -5.03 -0.77
N ARG A 38 7.49 -4.83 -1.39
CA ARG A 38 7.63 -4.36 -2.79
C ARG A 38 6.75 -5.16 -3.76
N ASN A 39 6.78 -6.48 -3.65
CA ASN A 39 6.08 -7.38 -4.58
C ASN A 39 4.55 -7.37 -4.40
N ARG A 40 4.04 -6.73 -3.34
CA ARG A 40 2.60 -6.67 -3.00
C ARG A 40 2.02 -5.27 -3.15
N VAL A 41 2.84 -4.27 -3.46
CA VAL A 41 2.39 -2.86 -3.58
C VAL A 41 1.29 -2.73 -4.63
N LEU A 42 1.46 -3.38 -5.78
CA LEU A 42 0.47 -3.33 -6.87
C LEU A 42 -0.87 -3.95 -6.45
N ILE A 43 -0.83 -5.12 -5.82
CA ILE A 43 -2.03 -5.82 -5.33
C ILE A 43 -2.76 -4.95 -4.29
N VAL A 44 -2.02 -4.37 -3.34
CA VAL A 44 -2.61 -3.48 -2.32
C VAL A 44 -3.19 -2.22 -2.97
N ALA A 45 -2.50 -1.64 -3.95
CA ALA A 45 -2.99 -0.48 -4.72
C ALA A 45 -4.32 -0.78 -5.42
N GLU A 46 -4.44 -1.91 -6.11
CA GLU A 46 -5.69 -2.28 -6.79
C GLU A 46 -6.86 -2.48 -5.82
N ILE A 47 -6.62 -3.12 -4.68
CA ILE A 47 -7.68 -3.41 -3.70
C ILE A 47 -8.17 -2.15 -3.00
N THR A 48 -7.25 -1.23 -2.73
CA THR A 48 -7.50 -0.04 -1.90
C THR A 48 -7.76 1.21 -2.73
N GLY A 49 -7.42 1.21 -4.01
CA GLY A 49 -7.48 2.38 -4.88
C GLY A 49 -6.41 3.44 -4.60
N PHE A 50 -5.46 3.18 -3.69
CA PHE A 50 -4.30 4.06 -3.49
C PHE A 50 -3.29 3.89 -4.62
N LYS A 51 -2.54 4.94 -4.94
CA LYS A 51 -1.51 4.84 -5.98
C LYS A 51 -0.29 4.09 -5.42
N PRO A 52 0.38 3.23 -6.20
CA PRO A 52 1.58 2.52 -5.75
C PRO A 52 2.68 3.42 -5.17
N HIS A 53 2.84 4.63 -5.73
CA HIS A 53 3.79 5.63 -5.26
C HIS A 53 3.41 6.24 -3.90
N ASP A 54 2.13 6.30 -3.55
CA ASP A 54 1.70 6.77 -2.22
C ASP A 54 1.94 5.69 -1.16
N ILE A 55 1.86 4.42 -1.54
CA ILE A 55 2.09 3.26 -0.67
C ILE A 55 3.59 3.07 -0.38
N ARG A 56 4.42 3.18 -1.41
CA ARG A 56 5.88 3.00 -1.34
C ARG A 56 6.60 4.06 -2.19
N PRO A 57 6.66 5.33 -1.74
CA PRO A 57 7.36 6.37 -2.47
C PRO A 57 8.84 6.02 -2.69
N ASP A 58 9.47 5.35 -1.72
CA ASP A 58 10.88 4.93 -1.80
C ASP A 58 11.23 4.02 -2.99
N ILE A 59 10.24 3.28 -3.53
CA ILE A 59 10.44 2.42 -4.70
C ILE A 59 10.37 3.22 -6.00
N PHE A 60 9.50 4.23 -6.05
CA PHE A 60 9.15 4.95 -7.27
C PHE A 60 9.88 6.29 -7.41
N GLU A 61 10.33 6.90 -6.31
CA GLU A 61 11.17 8.11 -6.30
C GLU A 61 12.54 7.88 -6.95
N ALA A 62 13.06 6.64 -6.93
CA ALA A 62 14.31 6.30 -7.60
C ALA A 62 14.20 6.24 -9.14
N SER A 63 12.99 6.24 -9.71
CA SER A 63 12.81 5.97 -11.15
C SER A 63 12.28 7.13 -11.98
N HIS A 64 11.68 8.20 -11.42
CA HIS A 64 11.14 9.30 -12.24
C HIS A 64 11.26 10.67 -11.56
N PRO A 65 11.79 11.71 -12.24
CA PRO A 65 11.65 13.08 -11.78
C PRO A 65 10.17 13.47 -11.79
N HIS A 66 9.74 13.90 -10.62
CA HIS A 66 8.38 14.26 -10.25
C HIS A 66 7.74 15.30 -11.18
N LYS A 67 6.71 14.94 -11.96
CA LYS A 67 5.68 15.91 -12.36
C LYS A 67 4.48 15.78 -11.43
N LYS A 68 4.47 16.65 -10.40
CA LYS A 68 3.25 17.01 -9.66
C LYS A 68 2.30 17.72 -10.62
N GLY A 69 1.31 16.99 -11.14
CA GLY A 69 0.09 17.62 -11.64
C GLY A 69 -0.66 18.24 -10.46
N LYS A 70 -0.42 19.53 -10.22
CA LYS A 70 -1.31 20.38 -9.42
C LYS A 70 -2.65 20.41 -10.14
N ALA A 71 -3.72 19.96 -9.49
CA ALA A 71 -5.06 20.40 -9.83
C ALA A 71 -5.25 21.80 -9.22
N ALA A 72 -5.36 22.81 -10.08
CA ALA A 72 -5.90 24.14 -9.81
C ALA A 72 -6.39 24.72 -11.14
#